data_AF-B8CYE9-F1
#
_entry.id   AF-B8CYE9-F1
#
_cell.length_a   1.000
_cell.length_b   1.000
_cell.length_c   1.000
_cell.angle_alpha   90.00
_cell.angle_beta   90.00
_cell.angle_gamma   90.00
#
_symmetry.space_group_name_H-M   'P 1'
#
loop_
_entity.id
_entity.type
_entity.pdbx_description
1 polymer ?
#
loop_
_entity_poly.entity_id
_entity_poly.type
_entity_poly.pdbx_seq_one_letter_code
_entity_poly.pdbx_strand_id
1 'polypeptide(L)'
;MTIRLKKIVLTVLLILVSITLTGCVEGFFHVTVNKDGSADLNYKMGFNEMLLGILESEGTGLGQVKQQFESKGFEVTFYKNEEMTGLIAKKHVNSLNEVSFDFLNQDVPINVNSEETGIDGGNVELKKGFFENTYKINATFDMSDMKLSEEEQQEMDEFQKQILNSFLNEINLNVIFTLPVKPGKHNASEVRDNGYTLVWNLVPGTKNKIYVEATTPNTKNLLLTGLTVIILSGILYLVVKKKKDEKSTNIT
;
A
#
# COMPACT_ATOMS: atom_id res chain seq x y z
N MET A 1 -8.39 9.11 53.91
CA MET A 1 -7.62 10.04 53.04
C MET A 1 -6.77 9.34 51.98
N THR A 2 -6.38 8.08 52.16
CA THR A 2 -5.50 7.31 51.26
C THR A 2 -6.13 6.87 49.92
N ILE A 3 -7.45 6.64 49.87
CA ILE A 3 -8.15 6.16 48.65
C ILE A 3 -8.24 7.24 47.57
N ARG A 4 -8.46 8.51 47.94
CA ARG A 4 -8.48 9.62 46.97
C ARG A 4 -7.10 9.92 46.40
N LEU A 5 -6.05 9.83 47.23
CA LEU A 5 -4.66 10.01 46.81
C LEU A 5 -4.21 8.91 45.83
N LYS A 6 -4.56 7.64 46.09
CA LYS A 6 -4.29 6.52 45.18
C LYS A 6 -4.99 6.65 43.82
N LYS A 7 -6.23 7.16 43.79
CA LYS A 7 -6.96 7.41 42.53
C LYS A 7 -6.34 8.55 41.73
N ILE A 8 -5.94 9.64 42.39
CA ILE A 8 -5.26 10.76 41.73
C ILE A 8 -3.90 10.31 41.17
N VAL A 9 -3.11 9.54 41.93
CA VAL A 9 -1.84 8.99 41.46
C VAL A 9 -2.05 8.05 40.26
N LEU A 10 -3.08 7.20 40.31
CA LEU A 10 -3.40 6.30 39.19
C LEU A 10 -3.83 7.09 37.94
N THR A 11 -4.65 8.13 38.09
CA THR A 11 -5.07 8.97 36.96
C THR A 11 -3.91 9.78 36.40
N VAL A 12 -3.04 10.34 37.24
CA VAL A 12 -1.82 11.06 36.80
C VAL A 12 -0.86 10.11 36.10
N LEU A 13 -0.67 8.88 36.60
CA LEU A 13 0.15 7.86 35.95
C LEU A 13 -0.43 7.44 34.59
N LEU A 14 -1.76 7.31 34.49
CA LEU A 14 -2.43 6.94 33.24
C LEU A 14 -2.37 8.07 32.20
N ILE A 15 -2.44 9.33 32.64
CA ILE A 15 -2.22 10.51 31.79
C ILE A 15 -0.74 10.60 31.37
N LEU A 16 0.20 10.37 32.30
CA LEU A 16 1.64 10.39 32.03
C LEU A 16 2.05 9.32 31.01
N VAL A 17 1.51 8.10 31.13
CA VAL A 17 1.70 7.01 30.16
C VAL A 17 1.06 7.33 28.80
N SER A 18 0.02 8.16 28.75
CA SER A 18 -0.60 8.58 27.49
C SER A 18 0.22 9.63 26.74
N ILE A 19 1.06 10.39 27.46
CA ILE A 19 1.92 11.44 26.87
C ILE A 19 3.22 10.85 26.28
N THR A 20 3.59 9.61 26.64
CA THR A 20 4.81 8.96 26.15
C THR A 20 4.63 8.16 24.86
N LEU A 21 3.48 8.22 24.19
CA LEU A 21 3.24 7.54 22.90
C LEU A 21 3.68 8.39 21.69
N THR A 22 4.69 9.23 21.83
CA THR A 22 5.17 10.09 20.73
C THR A 22 6.23 9.35 19.91
N GLY A 23 5.81 8.81 18.76
CA GLY A 23 6.70 8.21 17.77
C GLY A 23 7.80 9.18 17.30
N CYS A 24 9.01 8.67 17.09
CA CYS A 24 10.12 9.44 16.54
C CYS A 24 9.97 9.66 15.03
N VAL A 25 9.30 8.71 14.36
CA VAL A 25 9.05 8.74 12.92
C VAL A 25 7.62 8.27 12.66
N GLU A 26 6.89 9.01 11.83
CA GLU A 26 5.60 8.58 11.28
C GLU A 26 5.67 8.65 9.76
N GLY A 27 5.29 7.56 9.11
CA GLY A 27 5.20 7.53 7.66
C GLY A 27 4.07 6.65 7.17
N PHE A 28 3.53 7.03 6.01
CA PHE A 28 2.73 6.11 5.24
C PHE A 28 3.07 6.20 3.77
N PHE A 29 2.88 5.06 3.12
CA PHE A 29 2.76 4.98 1.69
C PHE A 29 1.36 4.51 1.34
N HIS A 30 0.57 5.39 0.73
CA HIS A 30 -0.81 5.11 0.34
C HIS A 30 -0.96 5.14 -1.17
N VAL A 31 -1.36 4.01 -1.74
CA VAL A 31 -1.79 3.92 -3.14
C VAL A 31 -3.29 3.75 -3.19
N THR A 32 -3.94 4.61 -3.95
CA THR A 32 -5.34 4.44 -4.33
C THR A 32 -5.41 4.08 -5.79
N VAL A 33 -5.94 2.90 -6.10
CA VAL A 33 -6.16 2.46 -7.48
C VAL A 33 -7.57 2.85 -7.90
N ASN A 34 -7.67 3.56 -9.01
CA ASN A 34 -8.93 4.05 -9.53
C ASN A 34 -9.58 3.03 -10.48
N LYS A 35 -10.89 3.17 -10.70
CA LYS A 35 -11.68 2.25 -11.55
C LYS A 35 -11.25 2.25 -13.02
N ASP A 36 -10.66 3.33 -13.48
CA ASP A 36 -10.13 3.49 -14.85
C ASP A 36 -8.73 2.90 -15.03
N GLY A 37 -8.10 2.40 -13.95
CA GLY A 37 -6.75 1.84 -13.96
C GLY A 37 -5.65 2.85 -13.65
N SER A 38 -5.99 4.13 -13.46
CA SER A 38 -5.08 5.14 -12.91
C SER A 38 -4.81 4.90 -11.42
N ALA A 39 -3.82 5.59 -10.86
CA ALA A 39 -3.55 5.51 -9.43
C ALA A 39 -3.08 6.85 -8.85
N ASP A 40 -3.48 7.10 -7.61
CA ASP A 40 -3.02 8.20 -6.79
C ASP A 40 -2.02 7.68 -5.75
N LEU A 41 -0.80 8.19 -5.82
CA LEU A 41 0.28 7.91 -4.88
C LEU A 41 0.35 9.03 -3.85
N ASN A 42 0.31 8.68 -2.58
CA ASN A 42 0.39 9.64 -1.47
C ASN A 42 1.38 9.12 -0.42
N TYR A 43 2.50 9.83 -0.30
CA TYR A 43 3.55 9.56 0.66
C TYR A 43 3.50 10.62 1.76
N LYS A 44 3.56 10.20 3.01
CA LYS A 44 3.80 11.09 4.15
C LYS A 44 5.01 10.57 4.89
N MET A 45 5.91 11.48 5.25
CA MET A 45 7.01 11.22 6.16
C MET A 45 7.08 12.36 7.16
N GLY A 46 7.24 12.01 8.43
CA GLY A 46 7.30 12.91 9.56
C GLY A 46 8.39 12.45 10.51
N PHE A 47 9.10 13.42 11.04
CA PHE A 47 10.23 13.19 11.94
C PHE A 47 10.10 14.17 13.10
N ASN A 48 10.47 13.73 14.31
CA ASN A 48 10.58 14.64 15.44
C ASN A 48 11.77 15.61 15.27
N GLU A 49 11.80 16.67 16.07
CA GLU A 49 12.83 17.72 15.94
C GLU A 49 14.27 17.19 16.16
N MET A 50 14.44 16.19 17.03
CA MET A 50 15.75 15.58 17.29
C MET A 50 16.30 14.87 16.05
N LEU A 51 15.50 14.00 15.43
CA LEU A 51 15.93 13.25 14.26
C LEU A 51 16.12 14.15 13.04
N LEU A 52 15.30 15.19 12.89
CA LEU A 52 15.51 16.20 11.85
C LEU A 52 16.86 16.90 11.99
N GLY A 53 17.25 17.27 13.21
CA GLY A 53 18.57 17.87 13.45
C GLY A 53 19.72 16.96 13.03
N ILE A 54 19.58 15.64 13.26
CA ILE A 54 20.56 14.64 12.81
C ILE A 54 20.61 14.57 11.28
N LEU A 55 19.45 14.38 10.63
CA LEU A 55 19.36 14.29 9.16
C LEU A 55 19.90 15.55 8.48
N GLU A 56 19.62 16.74 9.02
CA GLU A 56 20.15 18.00 8.51
C GLU A 56 21.68 18.08 8.67
N SER A 57 22.22 17.60 9.78
CA SER A 57 23.67 17.56 10.02
C SER A 57 24.42 16.60 9.10
N GLU A 58 23.79 15.50 8.70
CA GLU A 58 24.31 14.53 7.72
C GLU A 58 24.07 14.97 6.27
N GLY A 59 23.44 16.15 6.08
CA GLY A 59 23.17 16.69 4.77
C GLY A 59 22.06 15.96 4.02
N THR A 60 21.09 15.35 4.72
CA THR A 60 19.89 14.70 4.15
C THR A 60 18.61 15.40 4.61
N GLY A 61 18.63 16.72 4.68
CA GLY A 61 17.48 17.52 5.13
C GLY A 61 16.24 17.40 4.24
N LEU A 62 15.08 17.76 4.78
CA LEU A 62 13.77 17.66 4.10
C LEU A 62 13.73 18.37 2.73
N GLY A 63 14.54 19.42 2.54
CA GLY A 63 14.69 20.11 1.25
C GLY A 63 15.24 19.23 0.14
N GLN A 64 16.18 18.33 0.44
CA GLN A 64 16.74 17.41 -0.56
C GLN A 64 15.76 16.30 -0.90
N VAL A 65 15.09 15.76 0.12
CA VAL A 65 14.02 14.76 -0.08
C VAL A 65 12.93 15.35 -0.97
N LYS A 66 12.53 16.60 -0.74
CA LYS A 66 11.60 17.32 -1.62
C LYS A 66 12.09 17.36 -3.07
N GLN A 67 13.34 17.77 -3.32
CA GLN A 67 13.88 17.83 -4.69
C GLN A 67 13.87 16.46 -5.38
N GLN A 68 14.19 15.39 -4.64
CA GLN A 68 14.12 14.02 -5.18
C GLN A 68 12.70 13.65 -5.61
N PHE A 69 11.68 13.90 -4.78
CA PHE A 69 10.29 13.64 -5.14
C PHE A 69 9.83 14.52 -6.31
N GLU A 70 10.15 15.82 -6.31
CA GLU A 70 9.76 16.75 -7.39
C GLU A 70 10.39 16.37 -8.73
N SER A 71 11.66 15.95 -8.74
CA SER A 71 12.33 15.47 -9.97
C SER A 71 11.65 14.25 -10.59
N LYS A 72 10.91 13.48 -9.78
CA LYS A 72 10.10 12.32 -10.19
C LYS A 72 8.64 12.68 -10.50
N GLY A 73 8.30 13.97 -10.52
CA GLY A 73 6.97 14.48 -10.87
C GLY A 73 5.96 14.42 -9.72
N PHE A 74 6.42 14.37 -8.47
CA PHE A 74 5.53 14.54 -7.32
C PHE A 74 5.32 16.02 -7.00
N GLU A 75 4.11 16.35 -6.58
CA GLU A 75 3.82 17.58 -5.86
C GLU A 75 4.18 17.36 -4.37
N VAL A 76 5.08 18.17 -3.84
CA VAL A 76 5.57 18.02 -2.46
C VAL A 76 5.21 19.23 -1.62
N THR A 77 4.63 18.98 -0.46
CA THR A 77 4.26 19.99 0.52
C THR A 77 4.92 19.68 1.86
N PHE A 78 5.38 20.70 2.57
CA PHE A 78 5.85 20.55 3.95
C PHE A 78 4.69 20.67 4.94
N TYR A 79 4.79 19.98 6.05
CA TYR A 79 3.87 20.15 7.18
C TYR A 79 4.64 20.16 8.50
N LYS A 80 4.07 20.83 9.49
CA LYS A 80 4.51 20.81 10.89
C LYS A 80 3.28 20.70 11.78
N ASN A 81 3.29 19.75 12.71
CA ASN A 81 2.34 19.67 13.81
C ASN A 81 3.09 19.80 15.14
N GLU A 82 2.42 19.55 16.27
CA GLU A 82 3.03 19.71 17.60
C GLU A 82 4.19 18.72 17.86
N GLU A 83 4.21 17.57 17.19
CA GLU A 83 5.14 16.47 17.45
C GLU A 83 6.21 16.30 16.37
N MET A 84 5.87 16.61 15.11
CA MET A 84 6.67 16.26 13.94
C MET A 84 6.67 17.34 12.87
N THR A 85 7.78 17.41 12.15
CA THR A 85 7.90 18.16 10.89
C THR A 85 8.25 17.19 9.77
N GLY A 86 7.72 17.43 8.58
CA GLY A 86 7.87 16.48 7.50
C GLY A 86 7.33 16.98 6.17
N LEU A 87 7.11 16.02 5.27
CA LEU A 87 6.60 16.29 3.93
C LEU A 87 5.51 15.31 3.53
N ILE A 88 4.65 15.78 2.63
CA ILE A 88 3.65 14.98 1.93
C ILE A 88 3.95 15.11 0.43
N ALA A 89 4.20 13.98 -0.23
CA ALA A 89 4.44 13.91 -1.67
C ALA A 89 3.29 13.18 -2.36
N LYS A 90 2.65 13.84 -3.34
CA LYS A 90 1.50 13.31 -4.07
C LYS A 90 1.79 13.25 -5.57
N LYS A 91 1.35 12.19 -6.22
CA LYS A 91 1.43 12.05 -7.67
C LYS A 91 0.27 11.22 -8.19
N HIS A 92 -0.34 11.71 -9.26
CA HIS A 92 -1.27 10.94 -10.06
C HIS A 92 -0.52 10.27 -11.20
N VAL A 93 -0.84 9.00 -11.49
CA VAL A 93 -0.33 8.27 -12.67
C VAL A 93 -1.49 7.69 -13.46
N ASN A 94 -1.37 7.66 -14.78
CA ASN A 94 -2.44 7.16 -15.64
C ASN A 94 -2.53 5.62 -15.63
N SER A 95 -1.46 4.96 -15.20
CA SER A 95 -1.36 3.51 -15.13
C SER A 95 -0.40 3.08 -14.02
N LEU A 96 -0.74 2.00 -13.32
CA LEU A 96 0.16 1.38 -12.32
C LEU A 96 1.50 0.93 -12.90
N ASN A 97 1.60 0.71 -14.22
CA ASN A 97 2.86 0.37 -14.88
C ASN A 97 3.87 1.52 -14.90
N GLU A 98 3.41 2.76 -14.67
CA GLU A 98 4.26 3.96 -14.61
C GLU A 98 4.82 4.20 -13.20
N VAL A 99 4.38 3.41 -12.21
CA VAL A 99 4.85 3.51 -10.83
C VAL A 99 6.15 2.72 -10.68
N SER A 100 7.26 3.43 -10.54
CA SER A 100 8.51 2.82 -10.08
C SER A 100 8.68 3.01 -8.59
N PHE A 101 9.10 1.94 -7.90
CA PHE A 101 9.25 1.88 -6.45
C PHE A 101 10.70 2.10 -5.98
N ASP A 102 11.49 2.74 -6.84
CA ASP A 102 12.95 2.98 -6.71
C ASP A 102 13.34 3.93 -5.56
N PHE A 103 12.49 4.16 -4.57
CA PHE A 103 12.71 5.12 -3.48
C PHE A 103 12.95 4.47 -2.12
N LEU A 104 12.68 3.16 -1.94
CA LEU A 104 12.87 2.47 -0.65
C LEU A 104 14.17 1.67 -0.57
N ASN A 105 14.81 1.38 -1.70
CA ASN A 105 16.16 0.86 -1.82
C ASN A 105 16.63 1.07 -3.27
N GLN A 106 17.95 1.19 -3.44
CA GLN A 106 18.64 1.27 -4.72
C GLN A 106 18.02 0.29 -5.75
N ASP A 107 17.52 0.85 -6.87
CA ASP A 107 17.01 0.18 -8.08
C ASP A 107 16.03 -1.00 -7.88
N VAL A 108 14.71 -0.74 -7.79
CA VAL A 108 13.68 -1.79 -7.84
C VAL A 108 12.50 -1.34 -8.73
N PRO A 109 12.63 -1.47 -10.07
CA PRO A 109 11.50 -1.27 -10.98
C PRO A 109 10.50 -2.41 -10.84
N ILE A 110 9.26 -2.12 -10.43
CA ILE A 110 8.16 -3.09 -10.58
C ILE A 110 7.78 -3.12 -12.07
N ASN A 111 8.41 -4.00 -12.83
CA ASN A 111 8.05 -4.23 -14.22
C ASN A 111 6.83 -5.15 -14.30
N VAL A 112 5.67 -4.60 -14.67
CA VAL A 112 4.40 -5.32 -14.80
C VAL A 112 4.39 -6.28 -16.01
N ASN A 113 5.44 -6.30 -16.85
CA ASN A 113 5.60 -7.31 -17.90
C ASN A 113 7.09 -7.63 -18.19
N SER A 114 7.64 -8.69 -17.61
CA SER A 114 8.56 -9.60 -18.33
C SER A 114 9.09 -10.70 -17.40
N GLU A 115 9.13 -11.91 -17.95
CA GLU A 115 10.03 -12.98 -17.54
C GLU A 115 11.45 -12.40 -17.40
N GLU A 116 12.15 -12.76 -16.32
CA GLU A 116 13.51 -12.32 -15.98
C GLU A 116 13.67 -10.85 -15.55
N THR A 117 13.48 -10.55 -14.26
CA THR A 117 14.31 -9.54 -13.56
C THR A 117 14.44 -9.90 -12.09
N GLY A 118 15.69 -9.93 -11.60
CA GLY A 118 16.09 -10.40 -10.28
C GLY A 118 15.75 -9.43 -9.14
N ILE A 119 14.46 -9.37 -8.78
CA ILE A 119 13.99 -8.92 -7.47
C ILE A 119 13.59 -10.17 -6.68
N ASP A 120 14.31 -10.50 -5.61
CA ASP A 120 13.80 -11.51 -4.67
C ASP A 120 12.78 -10.84 -3.74
N GLY A 121 11.51 -10.79 -4.17
CA GLY A 121 10.40 -10.47 -3.27
C GLY A 121 9.36 -9.46 -3.75
N GLY A 122 8.97 -9.44 -5.02
CA GLY A 122 7.85 -8.61 -5.50
C GLY A 122 7.13 -9.19 -6.72
N ASN A 123 6.52 -10.37 -6.61
CA ASN A 123 5.79 -10.97 -7.73
C ASN A 123 4.38 -10.37 -7.82
N VAL A 124 4.14 -9.51 -8.81
CA VAL A 124 2.79 -9.16 -9.25
C VAL A 124 2.36 -10.21 -10.27
N GLU A 125 1.61 -11.23 -9.83
CA GLU A 125 1.07 -12.25 -10.72
C GLU A 125 -0.29 -11.81 -11.27
N LEU A 126 -0.40 -11.75 -12.61
CA LEU A 126 -1.67 -11.58 -13.29
C LEU A 126 -2.16 -12.93 -13.83
N LYS A 127 -3.25 -13.45 -13.26
CA LYS A 127 -3.98 -14.59 -13.81
C LYS A 127 -5.14 -14.07 -14.65
N LYS A 128 -4.95 -14.06 -15.97
CA LYS A 128 -6.00 -13.69 -16.93
C LYS A 128 -7.03 -14.82 -17.01
N GLY A 129 -8.26 -14.54 -16.60
CA GLY A 129 -9.40 -15.42 -16.81
C GLY A 129 -10.31 -14.89 -17.91
N PHE A 130 -11.23 -15.74 -18.36
CA PHE A 130 -12.15 -15.37 -19.43
C PHE A 130 -13.14 -14.28 -19.00
N PHE A 131 -13.69 -14.37 -17.79
CA PHE A 131 -14.63 -13.38 -17.23
C PHE A 131 -14.02 -12.44 -16.20
N GLU A 132 -12.94 -12.85 -15.56
CA GLU A 132 -12.32 -12.16 -14.44
C GLU A 132 -10.81 -12.21 -14.57
N ASN A 133 -10.13 -11.13 -14.21
CA ASN A 133 -8.68 -11.08 -14.06
C ASN A 133 -8.35 -11.05 -12.57
N THR A 134 -7.45 -11.92 -12.14
CA THR A 134 -6.99 -11.95 -10.75
C THR A 134 -5.57 -11.42 -10.68
N TYR A 135 -5.38 -10.38 -9.89
CA TYR A 135 -4.10 -9.76 -9.57
C TYR A 135 -3.67 -10.25 -8.21
N LYS A 136 -2.46 -10.80 -8.10
CA LYS A 136 -1.86 -11.16 -6.82
C LYS A 136 -0.59 -10.36 -6.65
N ILE A 137 -0.51 -9.63 -5.55
CA ILE A 137 0.71 -8.94 -5.14
C ILE A 137 1.28 -9.74 -3.99
N ASN A 138 2.53 -10.19 -4.15
CA ASN A 138 3.31 -10.81 -3.10
C ASN A 138 4.65 -10.08 -3.01
N ALA A 139 4.74 -9.15 -2.06
CA ALA A 139 5.89 -8.31 -1.84
C ALA A 139 6.50 -8.55 -0.47
N THR A 140 7.81 -8.42 -0.34
CA THR A 140 8.53 -8.44 0.94
C THR A 140 9.29 -7.14 1.09
N PHE A 141 8.92 -6.36 2.10
CA PHE A 141 9.63 -5.15 2.52
C PHE A 141 10.66 -5.57 3.57
N ASP A 142 11.90 -5.76 3.13
CA ASP A 142 13.00 -6.09 4.02
C ASP A 142 13.48 -4.82 4.74
N MET A 143 13.21 -4.74 6.04
CA MET A 143 13.71 -3.70 6.92
C MET A 143 14.69 -4.27 7.93
N SER A 144 15.21 -5.49 7.72
CA SER A 144 16.09 -6.17 8.67
C SER A 144 17.39 -5.40 8.88
N ASP A 145 17.86 -4.70 7.85
CA ASP A 145 19.09 -3.89 7.88
C ASP A 145 18.96 -2.63 8.76
N MET A 146 17.74 -2.28 9.21
CA MET A 146 17.57 -1.25 10.24
C MET A 146 18.06 -1.72 11.62
N LYS A 147 18.21 -3.04 11.82
CA LYS A 147 18.92 -3.56 12.97
C LYS A 147 20.40 -3.60 12.63
N LEU A 148 21.20 -3.18 13.60
CA LEU A 148 22.63 -3.45 13.57
C LEU A 148 22.86 -4.96 13.56
N SER A 149 23.94 -5.39 12.90
CA SER A 149 24.37 -6.78 12.88
C SER A 149 24.63 -7.31 14.30
N GLU A 150 24.62 -8.64 14.46
CA GLU A 150 24.94 -9.24 15.77
C GLU A 150 26.33 -8.85 16.27
N GLU A 151 27.29 -8.64 15.35
CA GLU A 151 28.66 -8.21 15.65
C GLU A 151 28.67 -6.76 16.18
N GLU A 152 28.02 -5.82 15.49
CA GLU A 152 27.91 -4.43 15.93
C GLU A 152 27.15 -4.30 17.26
N GLN A 153 26.13 -5.14 17.47
CA GLN A 153 25.44 -5.18 18.75
C GLN A 153 26.34 -5.71 19.87
N GLN A 154 27.29 -6.61 19.62
CA GLN A 154 28.20 -7.09 20.67
C GLN A 154 29.15 -6.00 21.18
N GLU A 155 29.47 -5.01 20.34
CA GLU A 155 30.29 -3.85 20.72
C GLU A 155 29.51 -2.80 21.53
N MET A 156 28.18 -2.83 21.48
CA MET A 156 27.31 -1.92 22.22
C MET A 156 27.06 -2.39 23.65
N ASP A 157 27.08 -1.43 24.58
CA ASP A 157 26.60 -1.69 25.93
C ASP A 157 25.07 -1.84 25.98
N GLU A 158 24.56 -2.39 27.09
CA GLU A 158 23.14 -2.70 27.25
C GLU A 158 22.24 -1.45 27.17
N PHE A 159 22.75 -0.31 27.62
CA PHE A 159 22.02 0.95 27.57
C PHE A 159 21.87 1.47 26.15
N GLN A 160 22.94 1.40 25.35
CA GLN A 160 22.90 1.76 23.92
C GLN A 160 21.95 0.85 23.14
N LYS A 161 21.96 -0.46 23.40
CA LYS A 161 21.00 -1.41 22.80
C LYS A 161 19.56 -1.06 23.14
N GLN A 162 19.31 -0.70 24.39
CA GLN A 162 17.98 -0.30 24.84
C GLN A 162 17.50 0.97 24.13
N ILE A 163 18.37 1.96 23.94
CA ILE A 163 18.05 3.18 23.19
C ILE A 163 17.72 2.84 21.73
N LEU A 164 18.55 2.05 21.05
CA LEU A 164 18.33 1.66 19.66
C LEU A 164 17.00 0.93 19.49
N ASN A 165 16.73 -0.06 20.35
CA ASN A 165 15.47 -0.80 20.31
C ASN A 165 14.27 0.11 20.60
N SER A 166 14.41 1.07 21.53
CA SER A 166 13.36 2.05 21.80
C SER A 166 13.11 2.92 20.56
N PHE A 167 14.16 3.43 19.92
CA PHE A 167 14.04 4.20 18.69
C PHE A 167 13.33 3.42 17.58
N LEU A 168 13.71 2.16 17.33
CA LEU A 168 13.06 1.31 16.34
C LEU A 168 11.58 1.07 16.64
N ASN A 169 11.20 0.93 17.92
CA ASN A 169 9.80 0.77 18.33
C ASN A 169 8.97 2.05 18.14
N GLU A 170 9.62 3.22 18.14
CA GLU A 170 8.98 4.52 17.93
C GLU A 170 8.86 4.89 16.43
N ILE A 171 9.28 4.02 15.52
CA ILE A 171 9.05 4.17 14.07
C ILE A 171 7.71 3.55 13.69
N ASN A 172 6.78 4.38 13.21
CA ASN A 172 5.47 3.95 12.75
C ASN A 172 5.38 4.11 11.23
N LEU A 173 5.42 3.00 10.49
CA LEU A 173 5.35 2.98 9.03
C LEU A 173 4.17 2.14 8.57
N ASN A 174 3.38 2.70 7.66
CA ASN A 174 2.19 2.03 7.12
C ASN A 174 2.24 1.94 5.60
N VAL A 175 1.91 0.77 5.06
CA VAL A 175 1.54 0.63 3.64
C VAL A 175 0.03 0.52 3.56
N ILE A 176 -0.57 1.36 2.74
CA ILE A 176 -2.03 1.47 2.62
C ILE A 176 -2.39 1.26 1.15
N PHE A 177 -3.34 0.38 0.90
CA PHE A 177 -3.82 0.10 -0.44
C PHE A 177 -5.34 0.20 -0.52
N THR A 178 -5.83 1.19 -1.26
CA THR A 178 -7.25 1.36 -1.55
C THR A 178 -7.53 0.87 -2.95
N LEU A 179 -8.43 -0.11 -3.06
CA LEU A 179 -8.77 -0.75 -4.31
C LEU A 179 -10.14 -0.30 -4.81
N PRO A 180 -10.38 -0.29 -6.14
CA PRO A 180 -11.67 0.07 -6.72
C PRO A 180 -12.70 -1.07 -6.61
N VAL A 181 -12.24 -2.25 -6.18
CA VAL A 181 -13.01 -3.47 -5.93
C VAL A 181 -12.58 -4.05 -4.59
N LYS A 182 -13.47 -4.83 -3.96
CA LYS A 182 -13.11 -5.50 -2.72
C LYS A 182 -12.01 -6.54 -2.99
N PRO A 183 -10.91 -6.55 -2.23
CA PRO A 183 -9.91 -7.59 -2.32
C PRO A 183 -10.50 -8.94 -1.91
N GLY A 184 -9.93 -10.01 -2.46
CA GLY A 184 -10.17 -11.39 -2.05
C GLY A 184 -9.33 -11.72 -0.81
N LYS A 185 -8.24 -12.47 -1.00
CA LYS A 185 -7.34 -12.85 0.11
C LYS A 185 -6.31 -11.75 0.38
N HIS A 186 -6.00 -11.50 1.65
CA HIS A 186 -4.92 -10.59 2.03
C HIS A 186 -4.38 -10.95 3.42
N ASN A 187 -3.21 -10.40 3.77
CA ASN A 187 -2.63 -10.47 5.11
C ASN A 187 -2.51 -9.09 5.80
N ALA A 188 -3.28 -8.10 5.35
CA ALA A 188 -3.33 -6.77 5.96
C ALA A 188 -3.59 -6.81 7.47
N SER A 189 -2.90 -5.94 8.21
CA SER A 189 -3.06 -5.73 9.65
C SER A 189 -4.44 -5.17 9.99
N GLU A 190 -4.99 -4.34 9.11
CA GLU A 190 -6.30 -3.72 9.28
C GLU A 190 -7.01 -3.59 7.92
N VAL A 191 -8.35 -3.59 7.97
CA VAL A 191 -9.23 -3.36 6.82
C VAL A 191 -10.17 -2.20 7.14
N ARG A 192 -10.14 -1.18 6.29
CA ARG A 192 -10.92 0.08 6.42
C ARG A 192 -11.88 0.26 5.24
N ASP A 193 -12.67 1.33 5.32
CA ASP A 193 -13.56 1.79 4.25
C ASP A 193 -14.45 0.68 3.67
N ASN A 194 -15.17 -0.04 4.54
CA ASN A 194 -16.07 -1.14 4.15
C ASN A 194 -15.42 -2.28 3.36
N GLY A 195 -14.12 -2.49 3.54
CA GLY A 195 -13.37 -3.57 2.90
C GLY A 195 -12.55 -3.16 1.69
N TYR A 196 -12.54 -1.88 1.29
CA TYR A 196 -11.81 -1.43 0.10
C TYR A 196 -10.37 -1.00 0.39
N THR A 197 -10.07 -0.64 1.63
CA THR A 197 -8.74 -0.16 2.04
C THR A 197 -8.07 -1.18 2.95
N LEU A 198 -6.90 -1.64 2.55
CA LEU A 198 -6.05 -2.55 3.30
C LEU A 198 -4.87 -1.77 3.89
N VAL A 199 -4.54 -2.04 5.16
CA VAL A 199 -3.43 -1.38 5.85
C VAL A 199 -2.49 -2.43 6.42
N TRP A 200 -1.20 -2.28 6.14
CA TRP A 200 -0.12 -3.05 6.73
C TRP A 200 0.71 -2.15 7.61
N ASN A 201 0.72 -2.46 8.91
CA ASN A 201 1.61 -1.81 9.87
C ASN A 201 2.95 -2.53 9.78
N LEU A 202 3.98 -1.84 9.27
CA LEU A 202 5.30 -2.42 9.09
C LEU A 202 6.04 -2.45 10.41
N VAL A 203 6.76 -3.55 10.65
CA VAL A 203 7.61 -3.73 11.83
C VAL A 203 9.06 -3.46 11.43
N PRO A 204 9.68 -2.36 11.91
CA PRO A 204 11.08 -2.03 11.66
C PRO A 204 12.01 -3.17 12.09
N GLY A 205 13.14 -3.34 11.40
CA GLY A 205 14.11 -4.37 11.75
C GLY A 205 13.67 -5.80 11.38
N THR A 206 12.66 -5.96 10.51
CA THR A 206 12.17 -7.29 10.09
C THR A 206 11.77 -7.32 8.62
N LYS A 207 11.57 -8.53 8.08
CA LYS A 207 10.99 -8.76 6.75
C LYS A 207 9.47 -8.71 6.82
N ASN A 208 8.88 -7.65 6.29
CA ASN A 208 7.43 -7.45 6.27
C ASN A 208 6.83 -8.00 4.97
N LYS A 209 6.03 -9.06 5.08
CA LYS A 209 5.34 -9.64 3.91
C LYS A 209 4.03 -8.91 3.65
N ILE A 210 3.83 -8.46 2.43
CA ILE A 210 2.59 -7.85 1.93
C ILE A 210 2.00 -8.77 0.87
N TYR A 211 0.81 -9.27 1.15
CA TYR A 211 0.05 -10.14 0.26
C TYR A 211 -1.37 -9.64 0.10
N VAL A 212 -1.79 -9.45 -1.15
CA VAL A 212 -3.17 -9.15 -1.53
C VAL A 212 -3.52 -9.78 -2.87
N GLU A 213 -4.75 -10.29 -2.95
CA GLU A 213 -5.37 -10.79 -4.16
C GLU A 213 -6.61 -9.94 -4.46
N ALA A 214 -6.72 -9.43 -5.68
CA ALA A 214 -7.86 -8.66 -6.13
C ALA A 214 -8.36 -9.19 -7.47
N THR A 215 -9.67 -9.37 -7.58
CA THR A 215 -10.30 -9.88 -8.80
C THR A 215 -11.13 -8.78 -9.43
N THR A 216 -10.84 -8.45 -10.68
CA THR A 216 -11.60 -7.49 -11.46
C THR A 216 -12.34 -8.19 -12.60
N PRO A 217 -13.58 -7.79 -12.91
CA PRO A 217 -14.26 -8.29 -14.10
C PRO A 217 -13.44 -7.92 -15.35
N ASN A 218 -13.24 -8.88 -16.25
CA ASN A 218 -12.66 -8.64 -17.56
C ASN A 218 -13.73 -7.97 -18.43
N THR A 219 -13.90 -6.65 -18.28
CA THR A 219 -14.97 -5.88 -18.91
C THR A 219 -14.99 -6.03 -20.42
N LYS A 220 -13.84 -6.22 -21.09
CA LYS A 220 -13.77 -6.48 -22.54
C LYS A 220 -14.42 -7.81 -22.91
N ASN A 221 -14.08 -8.90 -22.21
CA ASN A 221 -14.64 -10.21 -22.48
C ASN A 221 -16.09 -10.34 -21.99
N LEU A 222 -16.46 -9.67 -20.89
CA LEU A 222 -17.84 -9.62 -20.41
C LEU A 222 -18.76 -8.90 -21.40
N LEU A 223 -18.31 -7.77 -21.98
CA LEU A 223 -19.03 -7.08 -23.06
C LEU A 223 -19.09 -7.94 -24.32
N LEU A 224 -17.97 -8.56 -24.72
CA LEU A 224 -17.90 -9.42 -25.91
C LEU A 224 -18.82 -10.65 -25.78
N THR A 225 -18.82 -11.33 -24.63
CA THR A 225 -19.70 -12.46 -24.35
C THR A 225 -21.16 -12.04 -24.29
N GLY A 226 -21.48 -10.92 -23.64
CA GLY A 226 -22.83 -10.34 -23.68
C GLY A 226 -23.30 -10.08 -25.10
N LEU A 227 -22.45 -9.47 -25.94
CA LEU A 227 -22.74 -9.19 -27.35
C LEU A 227 -22.90 -10.47 -28.18
N THR A 228 -22.10 -11.51 -27.89
CA THR A 228 -22.19 -12.83 -28.54
C THR A 228 -23.49 -13.56 -28.18
N VAL A 229 -23.92 -13.50 -26.91
CA VAL A 229 -25.18 -14.09 -26.44
C VAL A 229 -26.39 -13.40 -27.08
N ILE A 230 -26.34 -12.07 -27.22
CA ILE A 230 -27.40 -11.29 -27.92
C ILE A 230 -27.48 -11.69 -29.40
N ILE A 231 -26.35 -11.88 -30.08
CA ILE A 231 -26.34 -12.32 -31.49
C ILE A 231 -26.90 -13.74 -31.63
N LEU A 232 -26.47 -14.68 -30.78
CA LEU A 232 -26.93 -16.08 -30.84
C LEU A 232 -28.42 -16.23 -30.56
N SER A 233 -28.94 -15.49 -29.58
CA SER A 233 -30.37 -15.45 -29.28
C SER A 233 -31.19 -14.83 -30.42
N GLY A 234 -30.68 -13.80 -31.10
CA GLY A 234 -31.29 -13.22 -32.30
C GLY A 234 -31.34 -14.21 -33.48
N ILE A 235 -30.26 -14.93 -33.74
CA ILE A 235 -30.22 -15.96 -34.80
C ILE A 235 -31.19 -17.10 -34.47
N LEU A 236 -31.23 -17.57 -33.23
CA LEU A 236 -32.15 -18.60 -32.78
C LEU A 236 -33.61 -18.16 -32.97
N TYR A 237 -33.94 -16.92 -32.60
CA TYR A 237 -35.26 -16.34 -32.81
C TYR A 237 -35.65 -16.32 -34.29
N LEU A 238 -34.74 -15.91 -35.18
CA LEU A 238 -34.99 -15.90 -36.63
C LEU A 238 -35.20 -17.31 -37.21
N VAL A 239 -34.43 -18.30 -36.75
CA VAL A 239 -34.58 -19.69 -37.18
C VAL A 239 -35.92 -20.27 -36.69
N VAL A 240 -36.30 -20.00 -35.43
CA VAL A 240 -37.60 -20.44 -34.88
C VAL A 240 -38.76 -19.76 -35.60
N LYS A 241 -38.64 -18.46 -35.90
CA LYS A 241 -39.65 -17.71 -36.67
C LYS A 241 -39.83 -18.29 -38.07
N LYS A 242 -38.74 -18.52 -38.81
CA LYS A 242 -38.79 -19.13 -40.15
C LYS A 242 -39.46 -20.50 -40.16
N LYS A 243 -39.15 -21.36 -39.18
CA LYS A 243 -39.77 -22.69 -39.04
C LYS A 243 -41.28 -22.61 -38.71
N LYS A 244 -41.72 -21.54 -38.05
CA LYS A 244 -43.14 -21.33 -37.73
C LYS A 244 -43.91 -20.82 -38.96
N ASP A 245 -43.29 -19.97 -39.76
CA ASP A 245 -43.87 -19.43 -40.99
C ASP A 245 -44.00 -20.53 -42.08
N GLU A 246 -42.99 -21.40 -42.27
CA GLU A 246 -43.05 -22.54 -43.20
C GLU A 246 -44.14 -23.58 -42.86
N LYS A 247 -44.45 -23.76 -41.56
CA LYS A 247 -45.55 -24.64 -41.13
C LYS A 247 -46.94 -24.05 -41.43
N SER A 248 -47.06 -22.73 -41.58
CA SER A 248 -48.35 -22.07 -41.89
C SER A 248 -48.67 -22.06 -43.38
N THR A 249 -47.66 -22.08 -44.26
CA THR A 249 -47.82 -22.10 -45.73
C THR A 249 -48.13 -23.49 -46.29
N ASN A 250 -47.85 -24.58 -45.55
CA ASN A 250 -48.15 -25.95 -45.98
C ASN A 250 -49.53 -26.48 -45.50
N ILE A 251 -50.39 -25.62 -44.93
CA ILE A 251 -51.73 -26.00 -44.44
C ILE A 251 -52.85 -25.21 -45.16
N THR A 252 -52.56 -24.58 -46.30
CA THR A 252 -53.59 -23.99 -47.20
C THR A 252 -53.59 -24.74 -48.51
#